data_AF-A0AAD7L6N2-F1
#
_entry.id   AF-A0AAD7L6N2-F1
#
_cell.length_a   1.000
_cell.length_b   1.000
_cell.length_c   1.000
_cell.angle_alpha   90.00
_cell.angle_beta   90.00
_cell.angle_gamma   90.00
#
_symmetry.space_group_name_H-M   'P 1'
#
loop_
_entity.id
_entity.type
_entity.pdbx_description
1 polymer ?
#
loop_
_entity_poly.entity_id
_entity_poly.type
_entity_poly.pdbx_seq_one_letter_code
_entity_poly.pdbx_strand_id
1 'polypeptide(L)'
;MQSLSDAFRSHPVYLHHKHQDFNSLQQLPDSYTWTQLDHDQHRSSKHSFSLQETVPLIDLMDPNTHKLIGHACKSWGIFQVINHGIPSSLLNEIESTSKTLFSLPLEQKLKAARSPDGVSGYGVARISSFFTKRMWHEGFTAVGSPLDHFRQLWPQDHSKYCDLLMKYEKEMKMLAGRLM
;
A
#
# COMPACT_ATOMS: atom_id res chain seq x y z
N MET A 1 -14.29 -17.60 8.84
CA MET A 1 -13.06 -16.85 8.57
C MET A 1 -13.11 -15.60 9.44
N GLN A 2 -12.12 -15.33 10.29
CA GLN A 2 -12.10 -14.08 11.07
C GLN A 2 -12.01 -12.90 10.10
N SER A 3 -12.73 -11.81 10.37
CA SER A 3 -12.59 -10.62 9.53
C SER A 3 -11.21 -10.00 9.75
N LEU A 4 -10.68 -9.28 8.74
CA LEU A 4 -9.44 -8.51 8.89
C LEU A 4 -9.48 -7.58 10.11
N SER A 5 -10.64 -7.00 10.40
CA SER A 5 -10.87 -6.17 11.58
C SER A 5 -10.67 -6.93 12.89
N ASP A 6 -11.08 -8.21 12.97
CA ASP A 6 -10.92 -9.03 14.17
C ASP A 6 -9.45 -9.34 14.47
N ALA A 7 -8.68 -9.67 13.43
CA ALA A 7 -7.23 -9.91 13.55
C ALA A 7 -6.47 -8.67 14.02
N PHE A 8 -6.97 -7.49 13.66
CA PHE A 8 -6.38 -6.20 14.01
C PHE A 8 -6.73 -5.70 15.40
N ARG A 9 -7.90 -6.07 15.92
CA ARG A 9 -8.28 -5.79 17.31
C ARG A 9 -7.44 -6.57 18.31
N SER A 10 -7.03 -7.81 17.98
CA SER A 10 -6.15 -8.63 18.84
C SER A 10 -4.68 -8.17 18.82
N HIS A 11 -4.28 -7.35 17.84
CA HIS A 11 -2.91 -6.84 17.69
C HIS A 11 -2.93 -5.31 17.46
N PRO A 12 -3.13 -4.52 18.54
CA PRO A 12 -3.21 -3.08 18.41
C PRO A 12 -1.87 -2.46 18.00
N VAL A 13 -1.90 -1.53 17.06
CA VAL A 13 -0.72 -0.80 16.58
C VAL A 13 -0.81 0.66 17.00
N TYR A 14 0.02 1.05 17.96
CA TYR A 14 0.06 2.42 18.46
C TYR A 14 0.95 3.28 17.57
N LEU A 15 0.38 4.37 17.05
CA LEU A 15 1.18 5.38 16.37
C LEU A 15 2.00 6.14 17.44
N HIS A 16 3.32 5.93 17.44
CA HIS A 16 4.20 6.64 18.36
C HIS A 16 4.31 8.11 17.95
N HIS A 17 3.84 9.01 18.81
CA HIS A 17 3.82 10.46 18.59
C HIS A 17 5.22 11.10 18.53
N LYS A 18 6.26 10.40 18.99
CA LYS A 18 7.66 10.86 18.84
C LYS A 18 8.15 10.47 17.45
N HIS A 19 7.80 11.26 16.45
CA HIS A 19 8.46 11.20 15.16
C HIS A 19 9.92 11.63 15.36
N GLN A 20 10.83 10.78 14.89
CA GLN A 20 12.26 11.09 14.87
C GLN A 20 12.47 12.15 13.78
N ASP A 21 13.10 13.26 14.12
CA ASP A 21 13.42 14.29 13.13
C ASP A 21 14.55 13.79 12.23
N PHE A 22 14.19 13.18 11.11
CA PHE A 22 15.14 12.61 10.16
C PHE A 22 16.10 13.64 9.56
N ASN A 23 15.77 14.94 9.58
CA ASN A 23 16.68 15.98 9.09
C ASN A 23 17.85 16.23 10.05
N SER A 24 17.70 15.82 11.31
CA SER A 24 18.72 15.99 12.36
C SER A 24 19.61 14.75 12.55
N LEU A 25 19.24 13.62 11.95
CA LEU A 25 19.95 12.35 12.16
C LEU A 25 21.22 12.28 11.32
N GLN A 26 22.36 12.01 11.98
CA GLN A 26 23.63 11.75 11.32
C GLN A 26 23.78 10.30 10.85
N GLN A 27 23.05 9.37 11.46
CA GLN A 27 23.10 7.94 11.17
C GLN A 27 21.71 7.32 11.25
N LEU A 28 21.50 6.24 10.51
CA LEU A 28 20.27 5.46 10.56
C LEU A 28 20.13 4.79 11.95
N PRO A 29 19.02 4.97 12.67
CA PRO A 29 18.84 4.32 13.96
C PRO A 29 18.75 2.80 13.84
N ASP A 30 19.26 2.06 14.82
CA ASP A 30 19.23 0.58 14.85
C ASP A 30 17.82 -0.03 14.72
N SER A 31 16.79 0.74 15.09
CA SER A 31 15.39 0.35 14.94
C SER A 31 14.96 0.30 13.47
N TYR A 32 15.66 0.96 12.55
CA TYR A 32 15.44 0.94 11.10
C TYR A 32 16.53 0.16 10.35
N THR A 33 17.56 -0.35 11.03
CA THR A 33 18.64 -1.14 10.43
C THR A 33 18.21 -2.60 10.29
N TRP A 34 17.93 -3.02 9.05
CA TRP A 34 17.65 -4.42 8.68
C TRP A 34 18.97 -5.11 8.34
N THR A 35 19.16 -6.32 8.85
CA THR A 35 20.41 -7.09 8.72
C THR A 35 20.28 -8.24 7.72
N GLN A 36 21.42 -8.79 7.29
CA GLN A 36 21.45 -9.88 6.29
C GLN A 36 20.73 -11.16 6.77
N LEU A 37 20.70 -11.42 8.07
CA LEU A 37 19.90 -12.50 8.68
C LEU A 37 18.38 -12.29 8.48
N ASP A 38 17.92 -11.03 8.45
CA ASP A 38 16.52 -10.68 8.17
C ASP A 38 16.17 -10.91 6.68
N HIS A 39 17.17 -10.81 5.79
CA HIS A 39 17.02 -11.06 4.35
C HIS A 39 17.07 -12.56 3.99
N ASP A 40 17.92 -13.34 4.66
CA ASP A 40 18.11 -14.77 4.37
C ASP A 40 16.98 -15.66 4.89
N GLN A 41 16.21 -15.23 5.90
CA GLN A 41 15.00 -15.95 6.35
C GLN A 41 13.90 -16.04 5.28
N HIS A 42 13.94 -15.19 4.26
CA HIS A 42 12.99 -15.19 3.13
C HIS A 42 13.62 -15.65 1.81
N ARG A 43 14.92 -15.90 1.75
CA ARG A 43 15.62 -16.36 0.54
C ARG A 43 15.82 -17.88 0.56
N SER A 44 14.72 -18.64 0.69
CA SER A 44 14.73 -20.11 0.53
C SER A 44 14.78 -20.51 -0.95
N SER A 45 15.81 -20.07 -1.67
CA SER A 45 16.05 -20.52 -3.04
C SER A 45 17.49 -20.19 -3.45
N LYS A 46 18.32 -21.22 -3.49
CA LYS A 46 19.62 -21.22 -4.19
C LYS A 46 19.41 -21.37 -5.71
N HIS A 47 18.39 -20.74 -6.29
CA HIS A 47 18.33 -20.62 -7.74
C HIS A 47 19.30 -19.50 -8.13
N SER A 48 20.32 -19.85 -8.92
CA SER A 48 21.11 -18.90 -9.68
C SER A 48 20.13 -18.02 -10.44
N PHE A 49 19.98 -16.76 -10.05
CA PHE A 49 19.19 -15.80 -10.81
C PHE A 49 19.81 -15.73 -12.20
N SER A 50 19.14 -16.38 -13.15
CA SER A 50 19.32 -16.15 -14.58
C SER A 50 19.24 -14.64 -14.80
N LEU A 51 20.19 -14.06 -15.54
CA LEU A 51 20.34 -12.61 -15.74
C LEU A 51 19.16 -11.95 -16.47
N GLN A 52 18.06 -12.67 -16.77
CA GLN A 52 17.01 -12.22 -17.69
C GLN A 52 15.57 -12.60 -17.30
N GLU A 53 15.32 -13.13 -16.11
CA GLU A 53 13.94 -13.37 -15.68
C GLU A 53 13.34 -12.07 -15.10
N THR A 54 12.54 -11.36 -15.91
CA THR A 54 11.75 -10.20 -15.49
C THR A 54 10.34 -10.63 -15.12
N VAL A 55 9.72 -9.92 -14.16
CA VAL A 55 8.30 -10.12 -13.81
C VAL A 55 7.45 -10.10 -15.09
N PRO A 56 6.59 -11.12 -15.33
CA PRO A 56 5.78 -11.20 -16.55
C PRO A 56 4.95 -9.94 -16.78
N LEU A 57 4.99 -9.40 -18.00
CA LEU A 57 4.14 -8.30 -18.45
C LEU A 57 3.03 -8.84 -19.34
N ILE A 58 1.78 -8.68 -18.93
CA ILE A 58 0.62 -9.26 -19.61
C ILE A 58 -0.22 -8.15 -20.25
N ASP A 59 -0.39 -8.23 -21.57
CA ASP A 59 -1.38 -7.43 -22.28
C ASP A 59 -2.78 -8.04 -22.06
N LEU A 60 -3.72 -7.26 -21.55
CA LEU A 60 -5.11 -7.71 -21.33
C LEU A 60 -5.95 -7.73 -22.61
N MET A 61 -5.40 -7.27 -23.73
CA MET A 61 -6.03 -7.38 -25.06
C MET A 61 -5.53 -8.61 -25.84
N ASP A 62 -4.57 -9.38 -25.30
CA ASP A 62 -4.08 -10.60 -25.92
C ASP A 62 -5.19 -11.69 -25.91
N PRO A 63 -5.47 -12.36 -27.04
CA PRO A 63 -6.45 -13.45 -27.07
C PRO A 63 -6.16 -14.60 -26.07
N ASN A 64 -4.90 -14.76 -25.67
CA ASN A 64 -4.41 -15.76 -24.73
C ASN A 64 -4.16 -15.22 -23.32
N THR A 65 -4.60 -13.99 -22.98
CA THR A 65 -4.40 -13.36 -21.66
C THR A 65 -4.68 -14.33 -20.49
N HIS A 66 -5.77 -15.11 -20.55
CA HIS A 66 -6.12 -16.09 -19.51
C HIS A 66 -5.04 -17.15 -19.26
N LYS A 67 -4.40 -17.67 -20.32
CA LYS A 67 -3.30 -18.64 -20.20
C LYS A 67 -2.05 -17.98 -19.64
N LEU A 68 -1.76 -16.76 -20.09
CA LEU A 68 -0.60 -15.99 -19.62
C LEU A 68 -0.71 -15.68 -18.13
N ILE A 69 -1.88 -15.24 -17.66
CA ILE A 69 -2.16 -15.00 -16.24
C ILE A 69 -2.02 -16.30 -15.47
N GLY A 70 -2.68 -17.39 -15.92
CA GLY A 70 -2.61 -18.67 -15.24
C GLY A 70 -1.19 -19.25 -15.15
N HIS A 71 -0.36 -19.02 -16.18
CA HIS A 71 1.05 -19.39 -16.15
C HIS A 71 1.82 -18.53 -15.14
N ALA A 72 1.72 -17.19 -15.22
CA ALA A 72 2.41 -16.28 -14.32
C ALA A 72 2.02 -16.50 -12.84
N CYS A 73 0.76 -16.78 -12.54
CA CYS A 73 0.33 -17.15 -11.19
C CYS A 73 1.04 -18.40 -10.66
N LYS A 74 1.29 -19.41 -11.53
CA LYS A 74 1.93 -20.67 -11.13
C LYS A 74 3.45 -20.57 -11.05
N SER A 75 4.08 -19.88 -11.99
CA SER A 75 5.55 -19.81 -12.08
C SER A 75 6.16 -18.65 -11.30
N TRP A 76 5.43 -17.54 -11.14
CA TRP A 76 5.92 -16.32 -10.50
C TRP A 76 5.16 -15.90 -9.24
N GLY A 77 3.84 -16.10 -9.21
CA GLY A 77 2.96 -15.57 -8.15
C GLY A 77 2.74 -14.05 -8.23
N ILE A 78 3.32 -13.38 -9.22
CA ILE A 78 3.17 -11.95 -9.51
C ILE A 78 3.29 -11.69 -11.02
N PHE A 79 2.62 -10.66 -11.52
CA PHE A 79 2.71 -10.17 -12.89
C PHE A 79 2.32 -8.69 -12.95
N GLN A 80 2.70 -8.03 -14.04
CA GLN A 80 2.26 -6.69 -14.40
C GLN A 80 1.23 -6.76 -15.53
N VAL A 81 0.33 -5.78 -15.62
CA VAL A 81 -0.68 -5.71 -16.69
C VAL A 81 -0.60 -4.40 -17.45
N ILE A 82 -0.81 -4.47 -18.76
CA ILE A 82 -0.99 -3.30 -19.66
C ILE A 82 -2.31 -3.40 -20.40
N ASN A 83 -2.73 -2.31 -21.02
CA ASN A 83 -4.04 -2.19 -21.69
C ASN A 83 -5.21 -2.60 -20.79
N HIS A 84 -5.09 -2.29 -19.49
CA HIS A 84 -6.10 -2.64 -18.49
C HIS A 84 -7.39 -1.80 -18.56
N GLY A 85 -7.42 -0.76 -19.41
CA GLY A 85 -8.62 0.04 -19.67
C GLY A 85 -8.96 1.07 -18.59
N ILE A 86 -8.12 1.23 -17.57
CA ILE A 86 -8.29 2.30 -16.57
C ILE A 86 -7.71 3.58 -17.17
N PRO A 87 -8.45 4.70 -17.20
CA PRO A 87 -7.96 5.95 -17.76
C PRO A 87 -6.69 6.44 -17.05
N SER A 88 -5.65 6.77 -17.81
CA SER A 88 -4.40 7.32 -17.23
C SER A 88 -4.64 8.62 -16.46
N SER A 89 -5.65 9.41 -16.83
CA SER A 89 -6.02 10.62 -16.07
C SER A 89 -6.44 10.29 -14.64
N LEU A 90 -7.20 9.21 -14.42
CA LEU A 90 -7.61 8.76 -13.08
C LEU A 90 -6.40 8.29 -12.26
N LEU A 91 -5.46 7.58 -12.90
CA LEU A 91 -4.20 7.16 -12.25
C LEU A 91 -3.35 8.36 -11.84
N ASN A 92 -3.22 9.35 -12.72
CA ASN A 92 -2.47 10.57 -12.43
C ASN A 92 -3.13 11.40 -11.30
N GLU A 93 -4.46 11.49 -11.30
CA GLU A 93 -5.22 12.20 -10.26
C GLU A 93 -5.07 11.54 -8.89
N ILE A 94 -5.15 10.20 -8.80
CA ILE A 94 -4.99 9.49 -7.52
C ILE A 94 -3.54 9.55 -7.01
N GLU A 95 -2.56 9.49 -7.92
CA GLU A 95 -1.15 9.68 -7.58
C GLU A 95 -0.90 11.11 -7.06
N SER A 96 -1.42 12.12 -7.76
CA SER A 96 -1.31 13.52 -7.33
C SER A 96 -1.99 13.75 -5.98
N THR A 97 -3.17 13.17 -5.75
CA THR A 97 -3.88 13.28 -4.46
C THR A 97 -3.09 12.62 -3.33
N SER A 98 -2.44 11.48 -3.61
CA SER A 98 -1.57 10.81 -2.65
C SER A 98 -0.37 11.69 -2.29
N LYS A 99 0.28 12.31 -3.28
CA LYS A 99 1.37 13.28 -3.05
C LYS A 99 0.89 14.47 -2.21
N THR A 100 -0.29 15.02 -2.51
CA THR A 100 -0.90 16.11 -1.73
C THR A 100 -1.13 15.70 -0.27
N LEU A 101 -1.66 14.49 -0.02
CA LEU A 101 -1.88 13.99 1.34
C LEU A 101 -0.56 13.92 2.13
N PHE A 102 0.47 13.29 1.57
CA PHE A 102 1.72 13.10 2.29
C PHE A 102 2.57 14.37 2.40
N SER A 103 2.33 15.36 1.55
CA SER A 103 2.92 16.71 1.65
C SER A 103 2.27 17.59 2.74
N LEU A 104 1.13 17.18 3.31
CA LEU A 104 0.53 17.89 4.44
C LEU A 104 1.48 17.89 5.66
N PRO A 105 1.46 18.94 6.49
CA PRO A 105 2.16 18.93 7.76
C PRO A 105 1.77 17.72 8.60
N LEU A 106 2.72 17.19 9.36
CA LEU A 106 2.49 16.00 10.20
C LEU A 106 1.27 16.18 11.13
N GLU A 107 1.14 17.34 11.76
CA GLU A 107 0.01 17.66 12.64
C GLU A 107 -1.35 17.52 11.93
N GLN A 108 -1.40 17.90 10.66
CA GLN A 108 -2.60 17.77 9.84
C GLN A 108 -2.87 16.30 9.49
N LYS A 109 -1.83 15.54 9.10
CA LYS A 109 -1.93 14.09 8.83
C LYS A 109 -2.42 13.32 10.07
N LEU A 110 -1.94 13.68 11.25
CA LEU A 110 -2.31 13.06 12.53
C LEU A 110 -3.78 13.28 12.91
N LYS A 111 -4.48 14.29 12.36
CA LYS A 111 -5.95 14.42 12.57
C LYS A 111 -6.74 13.26 11.99
N ALA A 112 -6.17 12.55 11.01
CA ALA A 112 -6.74 11.34 10.45
C ALA A 112 -5.98 10.08 10.91
N ALA A 113 -5.29 10.12 12.05
CA ALA A 113 -4.57 8.97 12.57
C ALA A 113 -5.52 7.78 12.80
N ARG A 114 -5.09 6.61 12.35
CA ARG A 114 -5.80 5.35 12.58
C ARG A 114 -5.79 5.01 14.07
N SER A 115 -6.94 4.57 14.61
CA SER A 115 -7.00 4.06 15.98
C SER A 115 -6.15 2.79 16.16
N PRO A 116 -5.66 2.48 17.37
CA PRO A 116 -4.80 1.32 17.58
C PRO A 116 -5.41 -0.01 17.12
N ASP A 117 -6.73 -0.16 17.21
CA ASP A 117 -7.52 -1.32 16.78
C ASP A 117 -8.18 -1.14 15.40
N GLY A 118 -8.10 0.06 14.81
CA GLY A 118 -8.75 0.42 13.55
C GLY A 118 -7.99 -0.02 12.31
N VAL A 119 -8.67 0.00 11.16
CA VAL A 119 -8.08 -0.40 9.87
C VAL A 119 -7.73 0.80 8.99
N SER A 120 -8.61 1.80 8.97
CA SER A 120 -8.49 2.99 8.13
C SER A 120 -7.85 4.18 8.86
N GLY A 121 -7.16 5.03 8.12
CA GLY A 121 -6.50 6.24 8.61
C GLY A 121 -5.01 6.27 8.32
N TYR A 122 -4.38 7.38 8.72
CA TYR A 122 -2.95 7.62 8.64
C TYR A 122 -2.19 6.80 9.67
N GLY A 123 -1.07 6.21 9.27
CA GLY A 123 -0.15 5.52 10.17
C GLY A 123 0.81 4.58 9.46
N VAL A 124 1.46 3.73 10.25
CA VAL A 124 2.37 2.68 9.75
C VAL A 124 1.59 1.51 9.14
N ALA A 125 2.19 0.76 8.22
CA ALA A 125 1.58 -0.47 7.71
C ALA A 125 1.36 -1.45 8.88
N ARG A 126 0.17 -2.06 8.99
CA ARG A 126 -0.13 -2.96 10.12
C ARG A 126 0.80 -4.14 10.20
N ILE A 127 1.30 -4.62 9.06
CA ILE A 127 2.26 -5.72 9.03
C ILE A 127 3.57 -5.39 9.77
N SER A 128 3.85 -4.10 10.04
CA SER A 128 5.03 -3.67 10.80
C SER A 128 5.10 -4.29 12.20
N SER A 129 3.96 -4.65 12.81
CA SER A 129 3.96 -5.27 14.15
C SER A 129 4.54 -6.69 14.16
N PHE A 130 4.65 -7.34 13.01
CA PHE A 130 5.25 -8.67 12.89
C PHE A 130 6.77 -8.63 12.75
N PHE A 131 7.37 -7.43 12.65
CA PHE A 131 8.80 -7.26 12.51
C PHE A 131 9.38 -6.58 13.75
N THR A 132 10.58 -7.01 14.14
CA THR A 132 11.34 -6.39 15.24
C THR A 132 11.97 -5.07 14.81
N LYS A 133 12.15 -4.87 13.50
CA LYS A 133 12.65 -3.65 12.86
C LYS A 133 11.50 -2.83 12.26
N ARG A 134 11.67 -1.51 12.27
CA ARG A 134 10.74 -0.54 11.70
C ARG A 134 10.95 -0.42 10.19
N MET A 135 9.84 -0.37 9.46
CA MET A 135 9.86 -0.05 8.04
C MET A 135 10.03 1.46 7.83
N TRP A 136 10.82 1.83 6.83
CA TRP A 136 10.95 3.22 6.38
C TRP A 136 9.77 3.59 5.49
N HIS A 137 8.64 3.93 6.10
CA HIS A 137 7.42 4.29 5.39
C HIS A 137 6.55 5.24 6.21
N GLU A 138 5.63 5.90 5.52
CA GLU A 138 4.37 6.36 6.06
C GLU A 138 3.24 5.86 5.15
N GLY A 139 2.00 5.81 5.65
CA GLY A 139 0.90 5.27 4.88
C GLY A 139 -0.45 5.82 5.32
N PHE A 140 -1.42 5.66 4.43
CA PHE A 140 -2.82 5.89 4.71
C PHE A 140 -3.60 4.68 4.21
N THR A 141 -4.42 4.09 5.07
CA THR A 141 -5.28 2.96 4.69
C THR A 141 -6.72 3.46 4.58
N ALA A 142 -7.40 3.15 3.48
CA ALA A 142 -8.81 3.45 3.29
C ALA A 142 -9.58 2.15 3.03
N VAL A 143 -10.29 1.66 4.05
CA VAL A 143 -11.28 0.59 3.91
C VAL A 143 -12.66 1.21 4.01
N GLY A 144 -13.46 1.05 2.95
CA GLY A 144 -14.75 1.70 2.82
C GLY A 144 -14.62 3.21 2.60
N SER A 145 -15.58 3.98 3.13
CA SER A 145 -15.59 5.43 2.93
C SER A 145 -14.46 6.13 3.69
N PRO A 146 -13.62 6.94 3.01
CA PRO A 146 -12.59 7.75 3.67
C PRO A 146 -13.13 9.07 4.24
N LEU A 147 -14.45 9.30 4.16
CA LEU A 147 -15.08 10.61 4.35
C LEU A 147 -14.70 11.31 5.65
N ASP A 148 -14.81 10.61 6.78
CA ASP A 148 -14.53 11.22 8.08
C ASP A 148 -13.06 11.60 8.24
N HIS A 149 -12.14 10.77 7.73
CA HIS A 149 -10.72 11.09 7.69
C HIS A 149 -10.44 12.29 6.75
N PHE A 150 -11.04 12.29 5.57
CA PHE A 150 -10.80 13.35 4.58
C PHE A 150 -11.40 14.69 5.01
N ARG A 151 -12.50 14.71 5.77
CA ARG A 151 -13.01 15.93 6.42
C ARG A 151 -12.00 16.54 7.38
N GLN A 152 -11.26 15.70 8.11
CA GLN A 152 -10.21 16.18 9.02
C GLN A 152 -8.99 16.71 8.24
N LEU A 153 -8.61 16.03 7.15
CA LEU A 153 -7.45 16.40 6.31
C LEU A 153 -7.70 17.62 5.43
N TRP A 154 -8.87 17.71 4.81
CA TRP A 154 -9.26 18.73 3.84
C TRP A 154 -10.70 19.22 4.07
N PRO A 155 -10.95 20.06 5.08
CA PRO A 155 -12.30 20.47 5.45
C PRO A 155 -13.13 21.03 4.30
N GLN A 156 -12.50 21.73 3.34
CA GLN A 156 -13.18 22.36 2.19
C GLN A 156 -13.29 21.44 0.97
N ASP A 157 -12.30 20.57 0.72
CA ASP A 157 -12.19 19.79 -0.53
C ASP A 157 -12.43 18.28 -0.36
N HIS A 158 -12.80 17.83 0.84
CA HIS A 158 -12.90 16.41 1.18
C HIS A 158 -13.79 15.60 0.22
N SER A 159 -14.93 16.15 -0.21
CA SER A 159 -15.87 15.47 -1.10
C SER A 159 -15.23 15.09 -2.43
N LYS A 160 -14.49 16.02 -3.04
CA LYS A 160 -13.75 15.79 -4.29
C LYS A 160 -12.77 14.63 -4.14
N TYR A 161 -11.99 14.61 -3.06
CA TYR A 161 -11.01 13.54 -2.83
C TYR A 161 -11.68 12.20 -2.51
N CYS A 162 -12.82 12.21 -1.79
CA CYS A 162 -13.61 11.00 -1.57
C CYS A 162 -14.12 10.43 -2.89
N ASP A 163 -14.75 11.24 -3.73
CA ASP A 163 -15.32 10.81 -5.00
C ASP A 163 -14.25 10.23 -5.93
N LEU A 164 -13.07 10.87 -5.95
CA LEU A 164 -11.92 10.38 -6.70
C LEU A 164 -11.46 9.00 -6.22
N LEU A 165 -11.28 8.81 -4.91
CA LEU A 165 -10.85 7.53 -4.34
C LEU A 165 -11.89 6.43 -4.61
N MET A 166 -13.18 6.73 -4.45
CA MET A 166 -14.27 5.78 -4.70
C MET A 166 -14.36 5.41 -6.19
N LYS A 167 -14.12 6.36 -7.10
CA LYS A 167 -14.05 6.09 -8.54
C LYS A 167 -12.87 5.17 -8.86
N TYR A 168 -11.69 5.45 -8.30
CA TYR A 168 -10.51 4.58 -8.46
C TYR A 168 -10.75 3.18 -7.90
N GLU A 169 -11.33 3.06 -6.70
CA GLU A 169 -11.67 1.77 -6.09
C GLU A 169 -12.62 0.95 -6.98
N LYS A 170 -13.62 1.59 -7.57
CA LYS A 170 -14.56 0.94 -8.49
C LYS A 170 -13.85 0.36 -9.72
N GLU A 171 -13.00 1.14 -10.37
CA GLU A 171 -12.22 0.70 -11.54
C GLU A 171 -11.28 -0.46 -11.19
N MET A 172 -10.60 -0.37 -10.04
CA MET A 172 -9.72 -1.43 -9.55
C MET A 172 -10.48 -2.73 -9.23
N LYS A 173 -11.69 -2.64 -8.64
CA LYS A 173 -12.56 -3.81 -8.42
C LYS A 173 -13.00 -4.46 -9.72
N MET A 174 -13.35 -3.66 -10.73
CA MET A 174 -13.71 -4.17 -12.06
C MET A 174 -12.52 -4.83 -12.76
N LEU A 175 -11.31 -4.26 -12.62
CA LEU A 175 -10.08 -4.89 -13.11
C LEU A 175 -9.81 -6.20 -12.38
N ALA A 176 -9.86 -6.23 -11.05
CA ALA A 176 -9.68 -7.46 -10.27
C ALA A 176 -10.67 -8.56 -10.70
N GLY A 177 -11.94 -8.20 -10.93
CA GLY A 177 -12.96 -9.13 -11.42
C GLY A 177 -12.69 -9.70 -12.81
N ARG A 178 -11.91 -9.02 -13.66
CA ARG A 178 -11.48 -9.54 -14.97
C ARG A 178 -10.24 -10.43 -14.90
N LEU A 179 -9.46 -10.31 -13.83
CA LEU A 179 -8.23 -11.09 -13.61
C LEU A 179 -8.48 -12.40 -12.86
N MET A 180 -9.62 -12.51 -12.16
CA MET A 180 -10.09 -13.73 -11.48
C MET A 180 -10.84 -14.63 -12.45
#